data_AF-A0A220W5C2-F1
#
_entry.id   AF-A0A220W5C2-F1
#
_cell.length_a   1.000
_cell.length_b   1.000
_cell.length_c   1.000
_cell.angle_alpha   90.00
_cell.angle_beta   90.00
_cell.angle_gamma   90.00
#
_symmetry.space_group_name_H-M   'P 1'
#
loop_
_entity.id
_entity.type
_entity.pdbx_description
1 polymer ?
#
loop_
_entity_poly.entity_id
_entity_poly.type
_entity_poly.pdbx_seq_one_letter_code
_entity_poly.pdbx_strand_id
1 'polypeptide(L)' 'MFTLFLSLALAADASAAASADQSAKEDKVLCRSEAVLGSKIPERICRTKRQWKQYEEENARQLENRSSYSRGTQNRNDP' A
#
# COMPACT_ATOMS: atom_id res chain seq x y z
N MET A 1 37.70 2.58 36.11
CA MET A 1 36.65 1.82 35.38
C MET A 1 35.63 2.80 34.80
N PHE A 2 35.98 3.58 33.77
CA PHE A 2 35.07 4.59 33.18
C PHE A 2 35.35 4.77 31.68
N THR A 3 35.46 3.66 30.94
CA THR A 3 35.85 3.70 29.51
C THR A 3 35.05 2.68 28.69
N LEU A 4 33.73 2.67 28.81
CA LEU A 4 32.87 1.71 28.08
C LEU A 4 31.56 2.31 27.52
N PHE A 5 31.44 3.63 27.41
CA PHE A 5 30.20 4.28 26.94
C PHE A 5 30.34 5.18 25.70
N LEU A 6 31.43 5.05 24.92
CA LEU A 6 31.73 5.95 23.80
C LEU A 6 31.69 5.30 22.41
N SER A 7 30.82 4.31 22.18
CA SER A 7 30.79 3.58 20.90
C SER A 7 29.43 3.55 20.19
N LEU A 8 28.39 4.21 20.73
CA LEU A 8 27.02 4.07 20.20
C LEU A 8 26.57 5.17 19.21
N ALA A 9 27.40 6.19 18.97
CA ALA A 9 26.97 7.37 18.21
C ALA A 9 27.01 7.20 16.67
N LEU A 10 27.64 6.15 16.14
CA LEU A 10 27.87 6.01 14.69
C LEU A 10 26.78 5.22 13.93
N ALA A 11 25.83 4.59 14.64
CA ALA A 11 24.78 3.77 14.01
C ALA A 11 23.51 4.55 13.60
N ALA A 12 23.38 5.81 14.01
CA ALA A 12 22.19 6.62 13.72
C ALA A 12 22.18 7.23 12.31
N ASP A 13 23.35 7.38 11.68
CA ASP A 13 23.47 8.06 10.38
C ASP A 13 23.05 7.13 9.21
N ALA A 14 23.37 5.83 9.32
CA ALA A 14 23.01 4.83 8.31
C ALA A 14 21.51 4.55 8.22
N SER A 15 20.77 4.65 9.33
CA SER A 15 19.32 4.45 9.35
C SER A 15 18.56 5.65 8.78
N ALA A 16 19.05 6.88 8.98
CA ALA A 16 18.49 8.08 8.38
C ALA A 16 18.64 8.10 6.85
N ALA A 17 19.80 7.69 6.33
CA ALA A 17 20.04 7.60 4.89
C ALA A 17 19.15 6.54 4.20
N ALA A 18 18.96 5.37 4.83
CA ALA A 18 18.07 4.33 4.31
C ALA A 18 16.60 4.76 4.28
N SER A 19 16.17 5.52 5.31
CA SER A 19 14.80 6.04 5.42
C SER A 19 14.53 7.11 4.35
N ALA A 20 15.50 7.99 4.09
CA ALA A 20 15.41 9.01 3.04
C ALA A 20 15.31 8.39 1.63
N ASP A 21 16.08 7.33 1.36
CA ASP A 21 16.06 6.63 0.08
C ASP A 21 14.73 5.87 -0.16
N GLN A 22 14.16 5.29 0.89
CA GLN A 22 12.83 4.66 0.83
C GLN A 22 11.71 5.68 0.62
N SER A 23 11.75 6.82 1.32
CA SER A 23 10.79 7.92 1.12
C SER A 23 10.81 8.40 -0.34
N ALA A 24 11.99 8.65 -0.91
CA ALA A 24 12.14 9.12 -2.28
C ALA A 24 11.60 8.10 -3.32
N LYS A 25 11.68 6.80 -3.03
CA LYS A 25 11.13 5.73 -3.89
C LYS A 25 9.61 5.67 -3.85
N GLU A 26 8.98 6.05 -2.73
CA GLU A 26 7.53 6.04 -2.58
C GLU A 26 6.84 7.23 -3.27
N ASP A 27 7.54 8.34 -3.40
CA ASP A 27 7.06 9.58 -4.04
C ASP A 27 7.10 9.54 -5.58
N LYS A 28 7.76 8.52 -6.16
CA LYS A 28 7.83 8.37 -7.62
C LYS A 28 6.43 8.15 -8.22
N VAL A 29 6.06 9.00 -9.17
CA VAL A 29 4.82 8.89 -9.94
C VAL A 29 4.95 7.80 -11.01
N LEU A 30 3.98 6.90 -11.03
CA LEU A 30 3.86 5.79 -11.97
C LEU A 30 2.52 5.89 -12.70
N CYS A 31 2.57 6.00 -14.03
CA CYS A 31 1.40 6.00 -14.89
C CYS A 31 1.10 4.59 -15.41
N ARG A 32 -0.14 4.14 -15.24
CA ARG A 32 -0.66 2.87 -15.76
C ARG A 32 -1.88 3.13 -16.64
N SER A 33 -2.14 2.23 -17.59
CA SER A 33 -3.38 2.27 -18.38
C SER A 33 -4.36 1.29 -17.74
N GLU A 34 -5.43 1.82 -17.17
CA GLU A 34 -6.42 1.05 -16.41
C GLU A 34 -7.70 0.87 -17.24
N ALA A 35 -8.30 -0.31 -17.16
CA ALA A 35 -9.60 -0.57 -17.75
C ALA A 35 -10.70 0.02 -16.86
N VAL A 36 -11.54 0.88 -17.43
CA VAL A 36 -12.64 1.53 -16.70
C VAL A 36 -13.96 0.85 -17.03
N LEU A 37 -14.75 0.55 -15.99
CA LEU A 37 -16.07 -0.06 -16.15
C LEU A 37 -16.98 0.83 -17.00
N GLY A 38 -17.63 0.23 -17.99
CA GLY A 38 -18.53 0.97 -18.90
C GLY A 38 -17.83 1.66 -20.08
N SER A 39 -16.49 1.61 -20.16
CA SER A 39 -15.73 2.08 -21.32
C SER A 39 -14.94 0.94 -21.98
N LYS A 40 -14.81 0.98 -23.30
CA LYS A 40 -13.87 0.13 -24.05
C LYS A 40 -12.49 0.76 -24.21
N ILE A 41 -12.37 2.05 -23.90
CA ILE A 41 -11.13 2.81 -24.03
C ILE A 41 -10.49 2.87 -22.63
N PRO A 42 -9.26 2.37 -22.46
CA PRO A 42 -8.57 2.43 -21.18
C PRO A 42 -8.13 3.87 -20.87
N GLU A 43 -8.16 4.22 -19.59
CA GLU A 43 -7.73 5.53 -19.11
C GLU A 43 -6.32 5.47 -18.55
N ARG A 44 -5.52 6.51 -18.80
CA ARG A 44 -4.16 6.61 -18.28
C ARG A 44 -4.18 7.31 -16.92
N ILE A 45 -3.90 6.56 -15.85
CA ILE A 45 -3.94 7.03 -14.47
C ILE A 45 -2.52 7.09 -13.92
N CYS A 46 -2.11 8.26 -13.41
CA CYS A 46 -0.80 8.47 -12.81
C CYS A 46 -0.96 8.68 -11.29
N ARG A 47 -0.28 7.85 -10.50
CA ARG A 47 -0.28 7.92 -9.04
C ARG A 47 1.11 7.62 -8.49
N THR A 48 1.41 8.07 -7.28
CA THR A 48 2.64 7.66 -6.59
C THR A 48 2.58 6.19 -6.20
N LYS A 49 3.73 5.58 -5.91
CA LYS A 49 3.78 4.19 -5.44
C LYS A 49 2.96 3.99 -4.16
N ARG A 50 3.02 4.96 -3.24
CA ARG A 50 2.20 4.96 -2.02
C ARG A 50 0.70 4.98 -2.31
N GLN A 51 0.27 5.82 -3.25
CA GLN A 51 -1.14 5.92 -3.64
C GLN A 51 -1.65 4.65 -4.35
N TRP A 52 -0.81 4.00 -5.16
CA TRP A 52 -1.16 2.71 -5.77
C TRP A 52 -1.40 1.63 -4.72
N LYS A 53 -0.49 1.52 -3.73
CA LYS A 53 -0.64 0.58 -2.62
C LYS A 53 -1.93 0.82 -1.84
N GLN A 54 -2.25 2.08 -1.51
CA GLN A 54 -3.49 2.44 -0.83
C GLN A 54 -4.73 2.04 -1.65
N TYR A 55 -4.70 2.26 -2.97
CA TYR A 55 -5.79 1.89 -3.86
C TYR A 55 -6.01 0.36 -3.92
N GLU A 56 -4.93 -0.42 -3.99
CA GLU A 56 -4.99 -1.90 -4.01
C GLU A 56 -5.54 -2.46 -2.68
N GLU A 57 -5.08 -1.92 -1.54
CA GLU A 57 -5.56 -2.30 -0.21
C GLU A 57 -7.05 -1.96 -0.02
N GLU A 58 -7.48 -0.77 -0.44
CA GLU A 58 -8.88 -0.38 -0.37
C GLU A 58 -9.76 -1.29 -1.23
N ASN A 59 -9.33 -1.60 -2.45
CA ASN A 59 -10.05 -2.49 -3.36
C ASN A 59 -10.18 -3.90 -2.75
N ALA A 60 -9.09 -4.46 -2.23
CA ALA A 60 -9.09 -5.77 -1.57
C ALA A 60 -10.09 -5.81 -0.40
N ARG A 61 -10.09 -4.78 0.46
CA ARG A 61 -11.03 -4.67 1.58
C ARG A 61 -12.49 -4.60 1.11
N GLN A 62 -12.77 -3.84 0.05
CA GLN A 62 -14.13 -3.74 -0.50
C GLN A 62 -14.61 -5.09 -1.08
N LEU A 63 -13.72 -5.80 -1.77
CA LEU A 63 -14.02 -7.15 -2.29
C LEU A 63 -14.26 -8.14 -1.15
N GLU A 64 -13.44 -8.11 -0.10
CA GLU A 64 -13.61 -8.96 1.08
C GLU A 64 -14.95 -8.70 1.77
N ASN A 65 -15.28 -7.43 2.05
CA ASN A 65 -16.55 -7.03 2.65
C ASN A 65 -17.77 -7.49 1.83
N ARG A 66 -17.69 -7.39 0.50
CA ARG A 66 -18.75 -7.89 -0.38
C ARG A 66 -18.87 -9.40 -0.32
N SER A 67 -17.74 -10.11 -0.28
CA SER A 67 -17.71 -11.58 -0.22
C SER A 67 -18.28 -12.11 1.10
N SER A 68 -17.97 -11.44 2.22
CA SER A 68 -18.46 -11.83 3.55
C SER A 68 -19.96 -11.55 3.70
N TYR A 69 -20.44 -10.40 3.22
CA TYR A 69 -21.87 -10.08 3.21
C TYR A 69 -22.70 -11.11 2.44
N SER A 70 -22.23 -11.51 1.24
CA SER A 70 -22.94 -12.50 0.41
C SER A 70 -23.03 -13.89 1.03
N ARG A 71 -22.10 -14.27 1.92
CA ARG A 71 -22.14 -15.57 2.63
C ARG A 71 -23.14 -15.56 3.79
N GLY A 72 -23.32 -14.42 4.46
CA GLY A 72 -24.24 -14.29 5.60
C GLY A 72 -25.72 -14.46 5.25
N THR A 73 -26.10 -14.20 4.00
CA THR A 73 -27.51 -14.32 3.54
C THR A 73 -27.82 -15.67 2.87
N GLN A 74 -26.82 -16.49 2.54
CA GLN A 74 -27.01 -17.77 1.85
C GLN A 74 -27.56 -18.88 2.77
N ASN A 75 -27.40 -18.77 4.08
CA ASN A 75 -27.88 -19.76 5.06
C ASN A 75 -29.25 -19.41 5.69
N ARG A 76 -30.04 -18.50 5.09
CA ARG A 76 -31.38 -18.13 5.62
C ARG A 76 -32.56 -18.73 4.85
N ASN A 77 -32.29 -19.66 3.92
CA ASN A 77 -33.33 -20.38 3.17
C ASN A 77 -33.42 -21.85 3.64
N ASP A 78 -33.49 -22.08 4.96
CA ASP A 78 -33.99 -23.36 5.48
C ASP A 78 -35.54 -23.27 5.59
N PRO A 79 -36.32 -24.18 4.98
CA PRO A 79 -37.78 -24.21 5.06
C PRO A 79 -38.31 -24.62 6.44
#